data_AF-A0A2W4IZG5-F1
#
_entry.id   AF-A0A2W4IZG5-F1
#
_cell.length_a   1.000
_cell.length_b   1.000
_cell.length_c   1.000
_cell.angle_alpha   90.00
_cell.angle_beta   90.00
_cell.angle_gamma   90.00
#
_symmetry.space_group_name_H-M   'P 1'
#
loop_
_entity.id
_entity.type
_entity.pdbx_description
1 polymer ?
#
loop_
_entity_poly.entity_id
_entity_poly.type
_entity_poly.pdbx_seq_one_letter_code
_entity_poly.pdbx_strand_id
1 'polypeptide(L)'
;MIFYNIKNRAFTLVELLITITILAILATIAFLSFGNYAGDARDSVRISDLKNIQKSFELKLGKGSLLPEPDEKSTIGVSLDETPGILWYEGKFGEEVLKEMKEFSELPLDPSDKSKYKYLVTEDREHYYLEANLESGEKIVVTNYKNTFSQNNSGNNSGGSSPGDSVPTCDNPIYLHSNGVTIKAKECAEAGQEYSFNGTNYYVASDKNDIKNKINSGYSANRIVTSKVTDMSELFQYNNSFNEDIGNWDTSSVTNMSNMFHTAIDFNKDINDWDVSLVGNMSGMFMQAVNFNQPLNKWNIDSVYDMKDMFNHAASFNQDITSWDVSRVIYLSQMFDGATYFYQNISGWITRGGNYCFRIAPHLPDSYIPSGCPSF
;
A
#
# COMPACT_ATOMS: atom_id res chain seq x y z
N MET A 1 37.26 36.85 49.75
CA MET A 1 37.68 36.47 48.38
C MET A 1 37.68 34.95 48.14
N ILE A 2 38.16 34.13 49.08
CA ILE A 2 38.26 32.66 48.93
C ILE A 2 36.88 31.96 48.80
N PHE A 3 35.88 32.34 49.60
CA PHE A 3 34.55 31.72 49.55
C PHE A 3 33.75 32.01 48.27
N TYR A 4 34.00 33.14 47.61
CA TYR A 4 33.34 33.51 46.35
C TYR A 4 33.84 32.63 45.18
N ASN A 5 35.14 32.33 45.15
CA ASN A 5 35.73 31.46 44.13
C ASN A 5 35.33 29.98 44.28
N ILE A 6 35.04 29.51 45.50
CA ILE A 6 34.59 28.13 45.73
C ILE A 6 33.14 27.93 45.28
N LYS A 7 32.26 28.90 45.54
CA LYS A 7 30.83 28.82 45.17
C LYS A 7 30.62 28.82 43.65
N ASN A 8 31.37 29.63 42.91
CA ASN A 8 31.29 29.67 41.45
C ASN A 8 31.87 28.40 40.78
N ARG A 9 32.90 27.78 41.38
CA ARG A 9 33.47 26.51 40.89
C ARG A 9 32.57 25.31 41.15
N ALA A 10 31.89 25.27 42.30
CA ALA A 10 30.92 24.22 42.60
C ALA A 10 29.70 24.27 41.66
N PHE A 11 29.23 25.49 41.32
CA PHE A 11 28.12 25.69 40.40
C PHE A 11 28.44 25.18 38.98
N THR A 12 29.63 25.47 38.47
CA THR A 12 30.09 24.98 37.15
C THR A 12 30.30 23.48 37.11
N LEU A 13 30.76 22.86 38.21
CA LEU A 13 30.97 21.41 38.25
C LEU A 13 29.66 20.62 38.28
N VAL A 14 28.63 21.15 38.96
CA VAL A 14 27.30 20.53 39.01
C VAL A 14 26.60 20.62 37.65
N GLU A 15 26.66 21.76 36.97
CA GLU A 15 26.12 21.91 35.60
C GLU A 15 26.84 21.00 34.60
N LEU A 16 28.16 20.86 34.72
CA LEU A 16 28.94 19.95 33.89
C LEU A 16 28.55 18.48 34.13
N LEU A 17 28.34 18.08 35.39
CA LEU A 17 27.92 16.73 35.72
C LEU A 17 26.53 16.43 35.15
N ILE A 18 25.55 17.32 35.34
CA ILE A 18 24.18 17.17 34.84
C ILE A 18 24.16 17.07 33.31
N THR A 19 24.92 17.90 32.61
CA THR A 19 24.97 17.87 31.14
C THR A 19 25.58 16.58 30.61
N ILE A 20 26.63 16.06 31.25
CA ILE A 20 27.23 14.77 30.88
C ILE A 20 26.24 13.61 31.10
N THR A 21 25.50 13.58 32.20
CA THR A 21 24.50 12.52 32.43
C THR A 21 23.37 12.58 31.41
N ILE A 22 22.87 13.78 31.07
CA ILE A 22 21.81 13.93 30.06
C ILE A 22 22.31 13.45 28.69
N LEU A 23 23.53 13.83 28.29
CA LEU A 23 24.13 13.38 27.03
C LEU A 23 24.31 11.86 26.99
N ALA A 24 24.75 11.24 28.09
CA ALA A 24 24.89 9.79 28.18
C ALA A 24 23.54 9.09 28.02
N ILE A 25 22.49 9.59 28.70
CA ILE A 25 21.13 9.05 28.62
C ILE A 25 20.59 9.17 27.18
N LEU A 26 20.72 10.34 26.56
CA LEU A 26 20.30 10.57 25.18
C LEU A 26 21.05 9.67 24.19
N ALA A 27 22.36 9.49 24.39
CA ALA A 27 23.16 8.57 23.57
C ALA A 27 22.70 7.11 23.72
N THR A 28 22.37 6.65 24.93
CA THR A 28 21.80 5.30 25.13
C THR A 28 20.41 5.14 24.54
N ILE A 29 19.53 6.14 24.65
CA ILE A 29 18.19 6.10 24.04
C ILE A 29 18.32 6.06 22.52
N ALA A 30 19.19 6.90 21.96
CA ALA A 30 19.52 6.89 20.54
C ALA A 30 20.04 5.51 20.12
N PHE A 31 21.02 4.96 20.83
CA PHE A 31 21.59 3.63 20.53
C PHE A 31 20.55 2.50 20.60
N LEU A 32 19.65 2.52 21.59
CA LEU A 32 18.53 1.58 21.68
C LEU A 32 17.52 1.75 20.54
N SER A 33 17.25 2.99 20.12
CA SER A 33 16.39 3.28 18.96
C SER A 33 17.01 2.87 17.62
N PHE A 34 18.34 2.76 17.54
CA PHE A 34 19.06 2.35 16.32
C PHE A 34 19.28 0.82 16.22
N GLY A 35 18.94 0.05 17.25
CA GLY A 35 19.30 -1.37 17.34
C GLY A 35 18.73 -2.28 16.23
N ASN A 36 17.62 -1.91 15.59
CA ASN A 36 16.91 -2.77 14.64
C ASN A 36 16.84 -2.25 13.19
N TYR A 37 17.45 -1.13 12.86
CA TYR A 37 17.35 -0.56 11.51
C TYR A 37 17.84 -1.51 10.40
N ALA A 38 18.90 -2.29 10.71
CA ALA A 38 19.40 -3.30 9.79
C ALA A 38 18.42 -4.47 9.60
N GLY A 39 17.63 -4.81 10.62
CA GLY A 39 16.59 -5.83 10.54
C GLY A 39 15.40 -5.36 9.71
N ASP A 40 14.90 -4.15 9.98
CA ASP A 40 13.79 -3.55 9.24
C ASP A 40 14.13 -3.38 7.74
N ALA A 41 15.38 -3.03 7.43
CA ALA A 41 15.88 -2.97 6.06
C ALA A 41 15.92 -4.35 5.38
N ARG A 42 16.35 -5.40 6.09
CA ARG A 42 16.32 -6.78 5.59
C ARG A 42 14.89 -7.26 5.35
N ASP A 43 13.99 -6.99 6.28
CA ASP A 43 12.57 -7.34 6.17
C ASP A 43 11.90 -6.61 4.99
N SER A 44 12.22 -5.33 4.78
CA SER A 44 11.77 -4.57 3.61
C SER A 44 12.24 -5.19 2.29
N VAL A 45 13.48 -5.70 2.23
CA VAL A 45 14.02 -6.42 1.07
C VAL A 45 13.27 -7.74 0.85
N ARG A 46 13.06 -8.55 1.90
CA ARG A 46 12.28 -9.80 1.81
C ARG A 46 10.88 -9.56 1.27
N ILE A 47 10.20 -8.54 1.77
CA ILE A 47 8.86 -8.14 1.31
C ILE A 47 8.89 -7.77 -0.17
N SER A 48 9.86 -6.95 -0.58
CA SER A 48 10.00 -6.52 -1.96
C SER A 48 10.24 -7.70 -2.91
N ASP A 49 11.16 -8.61 -2.53
CA ASP A 49 11.48 -9.81 -3.31
C ASP A 49 10.24 -10.70 -3.50
N LEU A 50 9.52 -11.02 -2.42
CA LEU A 50 8.32 -11.85 -2.48
C LEU A 50 7.24 -11.23 -3.37
N LYS A 51 7.02 -9.91 -3.27
CA LYS A 51 6.06 -9.17 -4.12
C LYS A 51 6.46 -9.18 -5.60
N ASN A 52 7.74 -9.03 -5.89
CA ASN A 52 8.25 -9.10 -7.26
C ASN A 52 8.09 -10.51 -7.84
N ILE A 53 8.37 -11.57 -7.06
CA ILE A 53 8.16 -12.96 -7.48
C ILE A 53 6.68 -13.21 -7.76
N GLN A 54 5.80 -12.80 -6.85
CA GLN A 54 4.35 -12.87 -7.06
C GLN A 54 3.94 -12.19 -8.36
N LYS A 55 4.36 -10.94 -8.59
CA LYS A 55 3.96 -10.19 -9.79
C LYS A 55 4.34 -10.92 -11.08
N SER A 56 5.53 -11.52 -11.12
CA SER A 56 5.98 -12.29 -12.27
C SER A 56 5.20 -13.59 -12.45
N PHE A 57 4.86 -14.28 -11.36
CA PHE A 57 4.00 -15.46 -11.38
C PHE A 57 2.59 -15.14 -11.91
N GLU A 58 1.96 -14.08 -11.39
CA GLU A 58 0.64 -13.64 -11.85
C GLU A 58 0.64 -13.22 -13.33
N LEU A 59 1.69 -12.54 -13.78
CA LEU A 59 1.82 -12.16 -15.19
C LEU A 59 1.91 -13.39 -16.11
N LYS A 60 2.59 -14.46 -15.66
CA LYS A 60 2.73 -15.70 -16.42
C LYS A 60 1.41 -16.46 -16.49
N LEU A 61 0.73 -16.59 -15.36
CA LEU A 61 -0.61 -17.17 -15.28
C LEU A 61 -1.64 -16.39 -16.12
N GLY A 62 -1.60 -15.05 -16.06
CA GLY A 62 -2.47 -14.18 -16.86
C GLY A 62 -2.25 -14.29 -18.38
N LYS A 63 -1.08 -14.77 -18.81
CA LYS A 63 -0.80 -15.12 -20.22
C LYS A 63 -1.20 -16.56 -20.58
N GLY A 64 -1.83 -17.29 -19.65
CA GLY A 64 -2.22 -18.70 -19.81
C GLY A 64 -1.05 -19.67 -19.76
N SER A 65 0.10 -19.26 -19.21
CA SER A 65 1.28 -20.11 -19.06
C SER A 65 1.36 -20.70 -17.65
N LEU A 66 1.83 -21.94 -17.53
CA LEU A 66 2.05 -22.58 -16.23
C LEU A 66 3.22 -21.94 -15.47
N LEU A 67 3.14 -21.97 -14.14
CA LEU A 67 4.24 -21.54 -13.26
C LEU A 67 5.45 -22.45 -13.43
N PRO A 68 6.70 -21.98 -13.31
CA PRO A 68 7.91 -22.80 -13.43
C PRO A 68 7.95 -23.89 -12.34
N GLU A 69 8.62 -25.01 -12.62
CA GLU A 69 8.87 -25.99 -11.56
C GLU A 69 9.93 -25.43 -10.60
N PRO A 70 9.73 -25.55 -9.27
CA PRO A 70 10.72 -25.10 -8.33
C PRO A 70 12.02 -25.91 -8.48
N ASP A 71 13.15 -25.22 -8.34
CA ASP A 71 14.44 -25.88 -8.19
C ASP A 71 14.38 -26.75 -6.92
N GLU A 72 15.06 -27.90 -6.92
CA GLU A 72 15.12 -28.78 -5.75
C GLU A 72 13.73 -29.24 -5.25
N LYS A 73 12.77 -29.39 -6.17
CA LYS A 73 11.39 -29.85 -5.88
C LYS A 73 11.37 -31.18 -5.12
N SER A 74 10.63 -31.21 -4.02
CA SER A 74 10.31 -32.40 -3.24
C SER A 74 9.49 -33.40 -4.06
N THR A 75 9.76 -34.69 -3.87
CA THR A 75 8.97 -35.78 -4.44
C THR A 75 7.72 -36.12 -3.63
N ILE A 76 7.63 -35.60 -2.40
CA ILE A 76 6.50 -35.78 -1.49
C ILE A 76 5.79 -34.44 -1.36
N GLY A 77 4.50 -34.45 -1.67
CA GLY A 77 3.65 -33.28 -1.48
C GLY A 77 3.25 -33.10 -0.02
N VAL A 78 3.08 -31.85 0.39
CA VAL A 78 2.66 -31.45 1.74
C VAL A 78 1.26 -30.83 1.67
N SER A 79 0.47 -31.06 2.71
CA SER A 79 -0.75 -30.29 2.94
C SER A 79 -0.37 -29.10 3.82
N LEU A 80 -0.83 -27.91 3.45
CA LEU A 80 -0.67 -26.72 4.26
C LEU A 80 -2.00 -26.38 4.92
N ASP A 81 -1.98 -26.17 6.24
CA ASP A 81 -3.18 -25.82 7.02
C ASP A 81 -3.80 -24.49 6.54
N GLU A 82 -2.97 -23.58 6.03
CA GLU A 82 -3.38 -22.27 5.49
C GLU A 82 -4.03 -22.36 4.09
N THR A 83 -3.87 -23.48 3.38
CA THR A 83 -4.41 -23.73 2.03
C THR A 83 -4.88 -25.18 1.89
N PRO A 84 -5.93 -25.59 2.63
CA PRO A 84 -6.34 -26.98 2.75
C PRO A 84 -6.96 -27.49 1.44
N GLY A 85 -6.74 -28.78 1.14
CA GLY A 85 -7.39 -29.46 0.00
C GLY A 85 -6.57 -29.52 -1.29
N ILE A 86 -5.34 -28.99 -1.31
CA ILE A 86 -4.40 -29.20 -2.41
C ILE A 86 -3.07 -29.75 -1.89
N LEU A 87 -2.47 -30.63 -2.69
CA LEU A 87 -1.15 -31.18 -2.47
C LEU A 87 -0.08 -30.24 -3.04
N TRP A 88 0.79 -29.73 -2.18
CA TRP A 88 1.82 -28.75 -2.51
C TRP A 88 3.20 -29.39 -2.60
N TYR A 89 3.97 -29.07 -3.63
CA TYR A 89 5.33 -29.56 -3.78
C TYR A 89 6.32 -28.44 -3.49
N GLU A 90 7.06 -28.60 -2.41
CA GLU A 90 8.06 -27.64 -1.95
C GLU A 90 9.33 -27.68 -2.78
N GLY A 91 9.92 -26.51 -3.02
CA GLY A 91 11.29 -26.36 -3.51
C GLY A 91 11.75 -24.91 -3.34
N LYS A 92 12.66 -24.47 -4.22
CA LYS A 92 13.35 -23.17 -4.14
C LYS A 92 13.12 -22.34 -5.39
N PHE A 93 13.01 -21.02 -5.20
CA PHE A 93 13.14 -20.07 -6.31
C PHE A 93 14.62 -19.96 -6.67
N GLY A 94 15.06 -20.70 -7.69
CA GLY A 94 16.46 -20.78 -8.09
C GLY A 94 16.71 -20.37 -9.54
N GLU A 95 17.85 -20.77 -10.08
CA GLU A 95 18.33 -20.28 -11.37
C GLU A 95 17.53 -20.83 -12.56
N GLU A 96 17.00 -22.05 -12.47
CA GLU A 96 16.16 -22.61 -13.54
C GLU A 96 14.79 -21.91 -13.57
N VAL A 97 14.19 -21.69 -12.41
CA VAL A 97 13.01 -20.83 -12.25
C VAL A 97 13.26 -19.42 -12.80
N LEU A 98 14.44 -18.83 -12.54
CA LEU A 98 14.82 -17.50 -13.00
C LEU A 98 14.92 -17.41 -14.53
N LYS A 99 15.51 -18.41 -15.21
CA LYS A 99 15.60 -18.45 -16.68
C LYS A 99 14.23 -18.39 -17.36
N GLU A 100 13.23 -18.93 -16.68
CA GLU A 100 11.84 -18.92 -17.13
C GLU A 100 11.09 -17.60 -16.83
N MET A 101 11.71 -16.68 -16.08
CA MET A 101 11.16 -15.42 -15.60
C MET A 101 12.01 -14.24 -16.09
N LYS A 102 11.65 -13.71 -17.27
CA LYS A 102 12.42 -12.67 -17.98
C LYS A 102 12.41 -11.30 -17.29
N GLU A 103 11.59 -11.15 -16.27
CA GLU A 103 11.35 -9.92 -15.51
C GLU A 103 12.43 -9.65 -14.45
N PHE A 104 13.29 -10.62 -14.15
CA PHE A 104 14.37 -10.49 -13.18
C PHE A 104 15.73 -10.36 -13.86
N SER A 105 16.52 -9.38 -13.41
CA SER A 105 17.92 -9.25 -13.82
C SER A 105 18.87 -10.12 -12.99
N GLU A 106 18.49 -10.44 -11.75
CA GLU A 106 19.29 -11.21 -10.80
C GLU A 106 18.39 -12.09 -9.92
N LEU A 107 18.98 -13.15 -9.34
CA LEU A 107 18.27 -14.08 -8.46
C LEU A 107 18.01 -13.41 -7.09
N PRO A 108 16.75 -13.27 -6.65
CA PRO A 108 16.45 -12.78 -5.31
C PRO A 108 16.89 -13.80 -4.24
N LEU A 109 17.63 -13.34 -3.25
CA LEU A 109 18.18 -14.14 -2.15
C LEU A 109 17.89 -13.45 -0.82
N ASP A 110 17.65 -14.23 0.23
CA ASP A 110 17.41 -13.68 1.57
C ASP A 110 18.59 -12.78 1.98
N PRO A 111 18.34 -11.53 2.40
CA PRO A 111 19.41 -10.58 2.61
C PRO A 111 20.32 -10.94 3.80
N SER A 112 19.86 -11.78 4.73
CA SER A 112 20.60 -12.21 5.92
C SER A 112 21.59 -13.32 5.63
N ASP A 113 21.14 -14.42 4.98
CA ASP A 113 21.95 -15.63 4.80
C ASP A 113 22.24 -15.98 3.34
N LYS A 114 21.73 -15.17 2.39
CA LYS A 114 21.84 -15.38 0.94
C LYS A 114 21.22 -16.70 0.46
N SER A 115 20.30 -17.27 1.23
CA SER A 115 19.57 -18.47 0.84
C SER A 115 18.49 -18.15 -0.21
N LYS A 116 18.14 -19.15 -1.01
CA LYS A 116 17.03 -19.06 -1.97
C LYS A 116 15.70 -19.08 -1.22
N TYR A 117 14.76 -18.25 -1.66
CA TYR A 117 13.41 -18.24 -1.13
C TYR A 117 12.70 -19.58 -1.34
N LYS A 118 11.93 -20.00 -0.33
CA LYS A 118 11.11 -21.19 -0.38
C LYS A 118 9.84 -20.92 -1.19
N TYR A 119 9.51 -21.87 -2.05
CA TYR A 119 8.40 -21.78 -2.98
C TYR A 119 7.72 -23.16 -3.06
N LEU A 120 6.40 -23.19 -2.86
CA LEU A 120 5.60 -24.38 -3.11
C LEU A 120 4.70 -24.17 -4.31
N VAL A 121 4.56 -25.22 -5.12
CA VAL A 121 3.69 -25.22 -6.31
C VAL A 121 2.76 -26.42 -6.27
N THR A 122 1.56 -26.27 -6.82
CA THR A 122 0.61 -27.37 -7.01
C THR A 122 1.01 -28.26 -8.19
N GLU A 123 0.45 -29.47 -8.26
CA GLU A 123 0.77 -30.42 -9.34
C GLU A 123 0.45 -29.87 -10.73
N ASP A 124 -0.69 -29.17 -10.84
CA ASP A 124 -1.14 -28.50 -12.06
C ASP A 124 -0.31 -27.26 -12.42
N ARG A 125 0.56 -26.79 -11.52
CA ARG A 125 1.40 -25.59 -11.67
C ARG A 125 0.59 -24.31 -11.91
N GLU A 126 -0.64 -24.28 -11.43
CA GLU A 126 -1.50 -23.11 -11.49
C GLU A 126 -1.50 -22.30 -10.20
N HIS A 127 -1.05 -22.90 -9.08
CA HIS A 127 -1.01 -22.22 -7.79
C HIS A 127 0.36 -22.23 -7.15
N TYR A 128 0.69 -21.14 -6.46
CA TYR A 128 1.92 -20.97 -5.69
C TYR A 128 1.65 -20.59 -4.24
N TYR A 129 2.61 -20.92 -3.38
CA TYR A 129 2.70 -20.44 -2.02
C TYR A 129 4.15 -20.06 -1.73
N LEU A 130 4.39 -18.80 -1.40
CA LEU A 130 5.70 -18.22 -1.09
C LEU A 130 5.71 -17.76 0.36
N GLU A 131 6.77 -18.04 1.08
CA GLU A 131 6.92 -17.64 2.48
C GLU A 131 8.31 -17.09 2.80
N ALA A 132 8.35 -16.11 3.71
CA ALA A 132 9.58 -15.61 4.32
C ALA A 132 9.34 -15.27 5.79
N ASN A 133 10.33 -15.55 6.64
CA ASN A 133 10.30 -15.17 8.05
C ASN A 133 11.00 -13.82 8.22
N LEU A 134 10.37 -12.92 8.97
CA LEU A 134 10.92 -11.62 9.33
C LEU A 134 11.81 -11.72 10.57
N GLU A 135 12.64 -10.71 10.79
CA GLU A 135 13.49 -10.62 12.00
C GLU A 135 12.64 -10.51 13.27
N SER A 136 11.40 -10.03 13.17
CA SER A 136 10.41 -9.98 14.26
C SER A 136 9.88 -11.36 14.66
N GLY A 137 10.13 -12.41 13.85
CA GLY A 137 9.52 -13.72 13.98
C GLY A 137 8.14 -13.84 13.31
N GLU A 138 7.62 -12.75 12.73
CA GLU A 138 6.43 -12.78 11.89
C GLU A 138 6.73 -13.47 10.56
N LYS A 139 5.74 -14.19 10.02
CA LYS A 139 5.85 -14.89 8.74
C LYS A 139 5.02 -14.17 7.69
N ILE A 140 5.63 -13.83 6.57
CA ILE A 140 4.95 -13.28 5.40
C ILE A 140 4.66 -14.42 4.45
N VAL A 141 3.43 -14.43 3.94
CA VAL A 141 2.94 -15.43 3.00
C VAL A 141 2.29 -14.74 1.81
N VAL A 142 2.63 -15.18 0.61
CA VAL A 142 2.05 -14.70 -0.65
C VAL A 142 1.63 -15.89 -1.50
N THR A 143 0.36 -15.95 -1.91
CA THR A 143 -0.22 -17.08 -2.65
C THR A 143 -1.38 -16.61 -3.52
N ASN A 144 -1.58 -17.25 -4.68
CA ASN A 144 -2.75 -17.06 -5.54
C ASN A 144 -3.88 -18.04 -5.27
N TYR A 145 -3.67 -19.07 -4.44
CA TYR A 145 -4.69 -20.07 -4.15
C TYR A 145 -5.91 -19.50 -3.41
N LYS A 146 -5.71 -18.39 -2.67
CA LYS A 146 -6.78 -17.64 -2.02
C LYS A 146 -7.77 -17.01 -3.02
N ASN A 147 -7.40 -16.88 -4.31
CA ASN A 147 -8.27 -16.35 -5.37
C ASN A 147 -9.19 -17.42 -6.01
N THR A 148 -8.89 -18.71 -5.85
CA THR A 148 -9.62 -19.81 -6.50
C THR A 148 -10.93 -20.22 -5.80
N PHE A 149 -11.13 -19.83 -4.54
CA PHE A 149 -12.40 -20.08 -3.84
C PHE A 149 -13.54 -19.13 -4.24
N SER A 150 -13.25 -18.05 -4.98
CA SER A 150 -14.26 -17.05 -5.36
C SER A 150 -14.97 -17.33 -6.69
N GLN A 151 -14.65 -18.42 -7.40
CA GLN A 151 -15.20 -18.74 -8.74
C GLN A 151 -16.13 -19.97 -8.78
N ASN A 152 -16.22 -20.76 -7.72
CA ASN A 152 -17.05 -21.97 -7.72
C ASN A 152 -18.03 -21.97 -6.54
N ASN A 153 -19.11 -21.19 -6.63
CA ASN A 153 -20.38 -21.59 -6.03
C ASN A 153 -21.58 -20.83 -6.64
N SER A 154 -22.12 -21.41 -7.71
CA SER A 154 -23.53 -21.28 -8.06
C SER A 154 -24.06 -22.65 -8.48
N GLY A 155 -24.89 -23.27 -7.62
CA GLY A 155 -25.78 -24.34 -8.03
C GLY A 155 -25.93 -25.56 -7.10
N ASN A 156 -26.84 -25.43 -6.13
CA ASN A 156 -27.79 -26.44 -5.61
C ASN A 156 -27.33 -27.70 -4.82
N ASN A 157 -27.63 -27.62 -3.50
CA ASN A 157 -28.32 -28.59 -2.62
C ASN A 157 -28.43 -30.07 -3.04
N SER A 158 -27.94 -30.98 -2.18
CA SER A 158 -28.79 -31.76 -1.25
C SER A 158 -28.01 -32.83 -0.45
N GLY A 159 -28.30 -32.92 0.86
CA GLY A 159 -28.31 -34.18 1.62
C GLY A 159 -27.13 -34.47 2.55
N GLY A 160 -27.45 -34.74 3.82
CA GLY A 160 -26.65 -35.64 4.67
C GLY A 160 -26.01 -35.02 5.90
N SER A 161 -26.68 -35.14 7.05
CA SER A 161 -26.20 -34.79 8.38
C SER A 161 -25.04 -35.68 8.86
N SER A 162 -24.02 -35.06 9.47
CA SER A 162 -23.31 -35.62 10.63
C SER A 162 -22.76 -34.50 11.51
N PRO A 163 -22.75 -34.66 12.85
CA PRO A 163 -22.48 -33.57 13.79
C PRO A 163 -21.00 -33.51 14.19
N GLY A 164 -20.45 -32.31 14.24
CA GLY A 164 -19.26 -32.01 15.03
C GLY A 164 -17.99 -31.80 14.23
N ASP A 165 -17.92 -30.71 13.48
CA ASP A 165 -16.71 -29.89 13.42
C ASP A 165 -17.19 -28.44 13.49
N SER A 166 -16.89 -27.77 14.60
CA SER A 166 -17.11 -26.34 14.72
C SER A 166 -16.20 -25.66 13.71
N VAL A 167 -16.77 -25.24 12.58
CA VAL A 167 -16.16 -24.29 11.65
C VAL A 167 -15.54 -23.17 12.51
N PRO A 168 -14.22 -22.88 12.39
CA PRO A 168 -13.61 -21.80 13.15
C PRO A 168 -14.39 -20.52 12.86
N THR A 169 -15.10 -20.02 13.86
CA THR A 169 -15.82 -18.76 13.74
C THR A 169 -14.77 -17.67 13.59
N CYS A 170 -14.91 -16.83 12.57
CA CYS A 170 -14.05 -15.66 12.39
C CYS A 170 -14.33 -14.69 13.54
N ASP A 171 -13.59 -14.83 14.65
CA ASP A 171 -13.77 -13.98 15.81
C ASP A 171 -13.34 -12.55 15.46
N ASN A 172 -14.28 -11.61 15.54
CA ASN A 172 -14.11 -10.22 15.11
C ASN A 172 -13.57 -10.10 13.68
N PRO A 173 -14.41 -10.35 12.65
CA PRO A 173 -14.01 -10.32 11.24
C PRO A 173 -13.50 -8.96 10.77
N ILE A 174 -13.91 -7.90 11.45
CA ILE A 174 -13.46 -6.53 11.23
C ILE A 174 -12.89 -5.96 12.53
N TYR A 175 -11.95 -5.03 12.40
CA TYR A 175 -11.29 -4.40 13.55
C TYR A 175 -10.84 -2.98 13.21
N LEU A 176 -10.68 -2.14 14.24
CA LEU A 176 -10.06 -0.82 14.13
C LEU A 176 -8.54 -0.98 14.06
N HIS A 177 -7.93 -0.47 12.99
CA HIS A 177 -6.49 -0.47 12.80
C HIS A 177 -5.77 0.39 13.85
N SER A 178 -4.47 0.17 14.02
CA SER A 178 -3.64 0.88 15.02
C SER A 178 -3.57 2.40 14.80
N ASN A 179 -3.92 2.89 13.61
CA ASN A 179 -4.03 4.33 13.32
C ASN A 179 -5.29 4.98 13.94
N GLY A 180 -6.20 4.20 14.53
CA GLY A 180 -7.39 4.70 15.23
C GLY A 180 -8.52 5.22 14.35
N VAL A 181 -8.39 5.12 13.02
CA VAL A 181 -9.38 5.64 12.04
C VAL A 181 -9.87 4.54 11.10
N THR A 182 -8.96 3.71 10.58
CA THR A 182 -9.29 2.73 9.53
C THR A 182 -9.97 1.49 10.11
N ILE A 183 -11.09 1.07 9.51
CA ILE A 183 -11.68 -0.24 9.79
C ILE A 183 -11.17 -1.23 8.76
N LYS A 184 -10.47 -2.28 9.21
CA LYS A 184 -9.92 -3.33 8.35
C LYS A 184 -10.69 -4.63 8.50
N ALA A 185 -10.78 -5.39 7.41
CA ALA A 185 -11.25 -6.76 7.44
C ALA A 185 -10.07 -7.71 7.66
N LYS A 186 -10.27 -8.71 8.51
CA LYS A 186 -9.42 -9.90 8.56
C LYS A 186 -9.62 -10.70 7.29
N GLU A 187 -8.65 -11.55 6.99
CA GLU A 187 -8.73 -12.45 5.83
C GLU A 187 -10.01 -13.31 5.86
N CYS A 188 -10.37 -13.84 7.04
CA CYS A 188 -11.56 -14.65 7.25
C CYS A 188 -12.89 -13.92 7.12
N ALA A 189 -12.91 -12.59 7.00
CA ALA A 189 -14.13 -11.87 6.70
C ALA A 189 -14.54 -12.15 5.26
N GLU A 190 -15.78 -12.56 5.03
CA GLU A 190 -16.32 -12.80 3.70
C GLU A 190 -16.68 -11.47 3.04
N ALA A 191 -16.29 -11.30 1.79
CA ALA A 191 -16.74 -10.16 1.00
C ALA A 191 -18.25 -10.29 0.70
N GLY A 192 -18.94 -9.16 0.59
CA GLY A 192 -20.39 -9.12 0.42
C GLY A 192 -21.19 -9.29 1.72
N GLN A 193 -20.53 -9.47 2.87
CA GLN A 193 -21.18 -9.62 4.17
C GLN A 193 -21.07 -8.36 5.02
N GLU A 194 -22.00 -8.24 5.97
CA GLU A 194 -21.95 -7.19 7.01
C GLU A 194 -21.50 -7.77 8.34
N TYR A 195 -20.60 -7.05 9.01
CA TYR A 195 -20.11 -7.39 10.34
C TYR A 195 -20.30 -6.23 11.30
N SER A 196 -20.60 -6.54 12.56
CA SER A 196 -20.79 -5.52 13.60
C SER A 196 -19.47 -5.22 14.32
N PHE A 197 -19.17 -3.94 14.48
CA PHE A 197 -18.09 -3.45 15.32
C PHE A 197 -18.61 -2.27 16.14
N ASN A 198 -18.49 -2.36 17.48
CA ASN A 198 -18.99 -1.37 18.42
C ASN A 198 -20.46 -0.93 18.15
N GLY A 199 -21.33 -1.88 17.79
CA GLY A 199 -22.75 -1.63 17.54
C GLY A 199 -23.07 -0.99 16.19
N THR A 200 -22.08 -0.79 15.32
CA THR A 200 -22.26 -0.34 13.93
C THR A 200 -21.99 -1.49 12.98
N ASN A 201 -22.87 -1.68 11.99
CA ASN A 201 -22.64 -2.66 10.94
C ASN A 201 -21.81 -2.04 9.82
N TYR A 202 -20.84 -2.81 9.35
CA TYR A 202 -19.97 -2.46 8.23
C TYR A 202 -20.03 -3.54 7.16
N TYR A 203 -20.11 -3.13 5.91
CA TYR A 203 -20.11 -3.99 4.74
C TYR A 203 -18.69 -4.23 4.22
N VAL A 204 -18.26 -5.48 4.06
CA VAL A 204 -16.93 -5.80 3.50
C VAL A 204 -17.04 -5.90 1.99
N ALA A 205 -16.44 -4.95 1.27
CA ALA A 205 -16.53 -4.92 -0.18
C ALA A 205 -15.55 -5.91 -0.84
N SER A 206 -15.97 -6.51 -1.96
CA SER A 206 -15.10 -7.36 -2.79
C SER A 206 -14.18 -6.56 -3.72
N ASP A 207 -14.71 -5.50 -4.33
CA ASP A 207 -14.05 -4.72 -5.37
C ASP A 207 -14.73 -3.34 -5.56
N LYS A 208 -14.23 -2.53 -6.51
CA LYS A 208 -14.80 -1.20 -6.80
C LYS A 208 -16.24 -1.21 -7.29
N ASN A 209 -16.66 -2.21 -8.06
CA ASN A 209 -18.03 -2.27 -8.57
C ASN A 209 -18.99 -2.59 -7.42
N ASP A 210 -18.58 -3.46 -6.50
CA ASP A 210 -19.32 -3.74 -5.28
C ASP A 210 -19.48 -2.49 -4.41
N ILE A 211 -18.39 -1.73 -4.17
CA ILE A 211 -18.48 -0.44 -3.47
C ILE A 211 -19.47 0.51 -4.18
N LYS A 212 -19.32 0.68 -5.50
CA LYS A 212 -20.16 1.57 -6.30
C LYS A 212 -21.64 1.19 -6.20
N ASN A 213 -21.94 -0.11 -6.31
CA ASN A 213 -23.30 -0.64 -6.20
C ASN A 213 -23.88 -0.41 -4.80
N LYS A 214 -23.09 -0.66 -3.75
CA LYS A 214 -23.51 -0.48 -2.36
C LYS A 214 -23.81 0.99 -2.06
N ILE A 215 -22.96 1.93 -2.48
CA ILE A 215 -23.19 3.36 -2.34
C ILE A 215 -24.43 3.81 -3.14
N ASN A 216 -24.60 3.32 -4.38
CA ASN A 216 -25.76 3.63 -5.20
C ASN A 216 -27.09 3.13 -4.60
N SER A 217 -27.06 2.12 -3.71
CA SER A 217 -28.24 1.70 -2.95
C SER A 217 -28.58 2.60 -1.74
N GLY A 218 -27.80 3.66 -1.52
CA GLY A 218 -27.94 4.58 -0.39
C GLY A 218 -27.22 4.13 0.88
N TYR A 219 -26.29 3.18 0.77
CA TYR A 219 -25.47 2.76 1.91
C TYR A 219 -24.37 3.77 2.17
N SER A 220 -24.15 4.13 3.44
CA SER A 220 -23.14 5.12 3.80
C SER A 220 -21.72 4.64 3.48
N ALA A 221 -20.95 5.45 2.76
CA ALA A 221 -19.61 5.09 2.30
C ALA A 221 -18.64 4.83 3.46
N ASN A 222 -18.76 5.56 4.56
CA ASN A 222 -17.97 5.36 5.78
C ASN A 222 -18.24 4.03 6.51
N ARG A 223 -19.25 3.25 6.09
CA ARG A 223 -19.56 1.92 6.63
C ARG A 223 -19.08 0.79 5.72
N ILE A 224 -18.28 1.10 4.71
CA ILE A 224 -17.71 0.10 3.81
C ILE A 224 -16.26 -0.18 4.22
N VAL A 225 -15.92 -1.46 4.38
CA VAL A 225 -14.57 -1.95 4.65
C VAL A 225 -13.94 -2.37 3.33
N THR A 226 -12.81 -1.75 3.00
CA THR A 226 -12.19 -1.86 1.67
C THR A 226 -10.90 -2.69 1.64
N SER A 227 -10.55 -3.40 2.72
CA SER A 227 -9.28 -4.14 2.83
C SER A 227 -8.99 -5.16 1.72
N LYS A 228 -10.04 -5.62 1.02
CA LYS A 228 -9.95 -6.59 -0.08
C LYS A 228 -9.89 -5.94 -1.47
N VAL A 229 -9.99 -4.61 -1.55
CA VAL A 229 -10.07 -3.86 -2.81
C VAL A 229 -8.68 -3.44 -3.27
N THR A 230 -8.32 -3.79 -4.50
CA THR A 230 -6.99 -3.52 -5.09
C THR A 230 -7.01 -2.49 -6.22
N ASP A 231 -8.18 -2.16 -6.74
CA ASP A 231 -8.41 -1.15 -7.77
C ASP A 231 -9.57 -0.25 -7.34
N MET A 232 -9.33 1.05 -7.27
CA MET A 232 -10.33 2.08 -6.96
C MET A 232 -10.50 3.08 -8.11
N SER A 233 -9.97 2.76 -9.29
CA SER A 233 -10.11 3.63 -10.45
C SER A 233 -11.57 3.89 -10.80
N GLU A 234 -11.87 5.15 -11.15
CA GLU A 234 -13.18 5.62 -11.62
C GLU A 234 -14.35 5.45 -10.63
N LEU A 235 -14.08 5.15 -9.35
CA LEU A 235 -15.11 4.79 -8.37
C LEU A 235 -16.19 5.88 -8.22
N PHE A 236 -15.79 7.15 -8.19
CA PHE A 236 -16.65 8.33 -8.09
C PHE A 236 -16.58 9.23 -9.32
N GLN A 237 -16.11 8.70 -10.46
CA GLN A 237 -16.02 9.47 -11.69
C GLN A 237 -17.40 10.00 -12.11
N TYR A 238 -17.46 11.30 -12.42
CA TYR A 238 -18.68 12.04 -12.77
C TYR A 238 -19.77 12.06 -11.68
N ASN A 239 -19.43 11.71 -10.44
CA ASN A 239 -20.35 11.87 -9.31
C ASN A 239 -20.16 13.25 -8.66
N ASN A 240 -20.70 14.27 -9.33
CA ASN A 240 -20.50 15.68 -8.97
C ASN A 240 -20.82 15.99 -7.50
N SER A 241 -21.82 15.32 -6.92
CA SER A 241 -22.31 15.57 -5.56
C SER A 241 -21.70 14.66 -4.49
N PHE A 242 -20.78 13.76 -4.84
CA PHE A 242 -20.18 12.86 -3.85
C PHE A 242 -19.31 13.64 -2.87
N ASN A 243 -19.65 13.57 -1.58
CA ASN A 243 -18.90 14.20 -0.50
C ASN A 243 -19.14 13.48 0.84
N GLU A 244 -19.27 12.14 0.80
CA GLU A 244 -19.34 11.34 2.02
C GLU A 244 -17.95 11.09 2.60
N ASP A 245 -17.89 10.96 3.93
CA ASP A 245 -16.64 10.63 4.61
C ASP A 245 -16.18 9.22 4.22
N ILE A 246 -14.92 9.12 3.81
CA ILE A 246 -14.24 7.89 3.40
C ILE A 246 -12.80 7.85 3.95
N GLY A 247 -12.47 8.72 4.91
CA GLY A 247 -11.14 8.77 5.53
C GLY A 247 -10.80 7.48 6.28
N ASN A 248 -11.81 6.69 6.65
CA ASN A 248 -11.66 5.41 7.35
C ASN A 248 -11.44 4.20 6.44
N TRP A 249 -11.36 4.39 5.13
CA TRP A 249 -11.09 3.30 4.19
C TRP A 249 -9.67 2.76 4.33
N ASP A 250 -9.52 1.46 4.07
CA ASP A 250 -8.25 0.79 3.97
C ASP A 250 -7.80 0.77 2.51
N THR A 251 -6.77 1.55 2.18
CA THR A 251 -6.21 1.66 0.83
C THR A 251 -4.87 0.94 0.67
N SER A 252 -4.38 0.27 1.73
CA SER A 252 -3.04 -0.33 1.75
C SER A 252 -2.79 -1.44 0.72
N SER A 253 -3.86 -2.02 0.15
CA SER A 253 -3.81 -3.02 -0.93
C SER A 253 -4.07 -2.43 -2.32
N VAL A 254 -4.39 -1.14 -2.44
CA VAL A 254 -4.80 -0.50 -3.69
C VAL A 254 -3.58 -0.19 -4.54
N THR A 255 -3.65 -0.55 -5.82
CA THR A 255 -2.59 -0.35 -6.82
C THR A 255 -2.98 0.65 -7.91
N ASN A 256 -4.27 0.96 -8.07
CA ASN A 256 -4.78 1.89 -9.07
C ASN A 256 -5.87 2.79 -8.49
N MET A 257 -5.70 4.11 -8.64
CA MET A 257 -6.65 5.15 -8.22
C MET A 257 -6.95 6.14 -9.37
N SER A 258 -6.66 5.78 -10.62
CA SER A 258 -6.87 6.67 -11.76
C SER A 258 -8.33 7.14 -11.87
N ASN A 259 -8.52 8.43 -12.11
CA ASN A 259 -9.84 9.06 -12.27
C ASN A 259 -10.83 8.84 -11.10
N MET A 260 -10.39 8.42 -9.91
CA MET A 260 -11.28 8.03 -8.81
C MET A 260 -12.30 9.13 -8.46
N PHE A 261 -11.88 10.40 -8.41
CA PHE A 261 -12.70 11.58 -8.14
C PHE A 261 -12.80 12.52 -9.34
N HIS A 262 -12.56 12.03 -10.56
CA HIS A 262 -12.62 12.87 -11.74
C HIS A 262 -14.05 13.42 -11.91
N THR A 263 -14.19 14.75 -11.87
CA THR A 263 -15.47 15.49 -11.88
C THR A 263 -16.33 15.27 -10.62
N ALA A 264 -15.77 14.81 -9.51
CA ALA A 264 -16.44 14.83 -8.21
C ALA A 264 -16.37 16.24 -7.59
N ILE A 265 -17.13 17.17 -8.18
CA ILE A 265 -17.07 18.62 -7.92
C ILE A 265 -17.13 18.96 -6.41
N ASP A 266 -18.03 18.32 -5.67
CA ASP A 266 -18.31 18.62 -4.26
C ASP A 266 -17.37 17.88 -3.28
N PHE A 267 -16.54 16.96 -3.76
CA PHE A 267 -15.69 16.14 -2.89
C PHE A 267 -14.62 16.99 -2.20
N ASN A 268 -14.64 17.00 -0.86
CA ASN A 268 -13.66 17.73 -0.05
C ASN A 268 -13.49 17.07 1.34
N LYS A 269 -13.32 15.74 1.38
CA LYS A 269 -13.12 14.99 2.62
C LYS A 269 -11.66 14.65 2.87
N ASP A 270 -11.29 14.65 4.14
CA ASP A 270 -9.94 14.34 4.57
C ASP A 270 -9.63 12.87 4.28
N ILE A 271 -8.56 12.66 3.53
CA ILE A 271 -8.04 11.37 3.08
C ILE A 271 -6.52 11.30 3.28
N ASN A 272 -5.96 12.18 4.11
CA ASN A 272 -4.53 12.26 4.36
C ASN A 272 -4.00 10.99 5.05
N ASP A 273 -4.86 10.25 5.77
CA ASP A 273 -4.50 9.01 6.45
C ASP A 273 -4.53 7.75 5.56
N TRP A 274 -4.86 7.90 4.28
CA TRP A 274 -4.79 6.80 3.32
C TRP A 274 -3.35 6.33 3.09
N ASP A 275 -3.15 5.01 3.11
CA ASP A 275 -1.92 4.37 2.68
C ASP A 275 -1.97 4.18 1.17
N VAL A 276 -1.18 4.96 0.43
CA VAL A 276 -1.08 4.93 -1.03
C VAL A 276 0.26 4.34 -1.51
N SER A 277 1.02 3.70 -0.62
CA SER A 277 2.38 3.22 -0.89
C SER A 277 2.49 2.16 -1.99
N LEU A 278 1.40 1.47 -2.32
CA LEU A 278 1.32 0.48 -3.41
C LEU A 278 0.68 1.03 -4.70
N VAL A 279 0.19 2.26 -4.69
CA VAL A 279 -0.51 2.84 -5.85
C VAL A 279 0.52 3.15 -6.94
N GLY A 280 0.31 2.60 -8.14
CA GLY A 280 1.12 2.89 -9.31
C GLY A 280 0.55 4.01 -10.18
N ASN A 281 -0.78 4.10 -10.26
CA ASN A 281 -1.46 5.03 -11.16
C ASN A 281 -2.45 5.92 -10.39
N MET A 282 -2.24 7.24 -10.47
CA MET A 282 -3.11 8.30 -9.95
C MET A 282 -3.53 9.30 -11.04
N SER A 283 -3.41 8.92 -12.32
CA SER A 283 -3.73 9.80 -13.45
C SER A 283 -5.17 10.31 -13.34
N GLY A 284 -5.37 11.63 -13.38
CA GLY A 284 -6.67 12.27 -13.32
C GLY A 284 -7.43 12.07 -12.01
N MET A 285 -6.80 11.58 -10.92
CA MET A 285 -7.51 11.20 -9.69
C MET A 285 -8.45 12.29 -9.15
N PHE A 286 -8.04 13.56 -9.18
CA PHE A 286 -8.83 14.73 -8.77
C PHE A 286 -9.09 15.70 -9.93
N MET A 287 -9.01 15.23 -11.18
CA MET A 287 -9.29 16.07 -12.35
C MET A 287 -10.71 16.66 -12.22
N GLN A 288 -10.86 17.98 -12.32
CA GLN A 288 -12.13 18.69 -12.16
C GLN A 288 -12.84 18.47 -10.80
N ALA A 289 -12.14 18.00 -9.76
CA ALA A 289 -12.64 18.00 -8.39
C ALA A 289 -12.52 19.41 -7.79
N VAL A 290 -13.36 20.33 -8.28
CA VAL A 290 -13.22 21.79 -8.10
C VAL A 290 -13.05 22.22 -6.65
N ASN A 291 -13.76 21.59 -5.71
CA ASN A 291 -13.75 21.97 -4.30
C ASN A 291 -12.71 21.23 -3.44
N PHE A 292 -11.97 20.28 -4.00
CA PHE A 292 -11.02 19.48 -3.23
C PHE A 292 -9.82 20.32 -2.77
N ASN A 293 -9.62 20.42 -1.46
CA ASN A 293 -8.51 21.17 -0.86
C ASN A 293 -8.12 20.59 0.51
N GLN A 294 -7.87 19.28 0.58
CA GLN A 294 -7.47 18.57 1.79
C GLN A 294 -6.00 18.17 1.76
N PRO A 295 -5.30 18.18 2.90
CA PRO A 295 -3.87 17.88 2.95
C PRO A 295 -3.60 16.45 2.45
N LEU A 296 -2.47 16.27 1.75
CA LEU A 296 -2.01 14.97 1.24
C LEU A 296 -0.52 14.72 1.59
N ASN A 297 -0.01 15.46 2.57
CA ASN A 297 1.40 15.48 2.93
C ASN A 297 1.88 14.20 3.63
N LYS A 298 0.97 13.32 4.05
CA LYS A 298 1.32 12.00 4.63
C LYS A 298 1.46 10.89 3.60
N TRP A 299 1.05 11.14 2.35
CA TRP A 299 1.08 10.12 1.31
C TRP A 299 2.51 9.76 0.92
N ASN A 300 2.82 8.45 0.94
CA ASN A 300 4.03 7.92 0.33
C ASN A 300 3.72 7.57 -1.14
N ILE A 301 4.32 8.30 -2.07
CA ILE A 301 4.09 8.16 -3.51
C ILE A 301 5.21 7.41 -4.25
N ASP A 302 6.12 6.73 -3.55
CA ASP A 302 7.32 6.12 -4.15
C ASP A 302 7.01 5.10 -5.24
N SER A 303 5.85 4.46 -5.21
CA SER A 303 5.41 3.48 -6.21
C SER A 303 4.72 4.09 -7.43
N VAL A 304 4.35 5.37 -7.38
CA VAL A 304 3.56 6.03 -8.41
C VAL A 304 4.42 6.31 -9.65
N TYR A 305 3.95 5.90 -10.82
CA TYR A 305 4.59 6.20 -12.10
C TYR A 305 3.75 7.14 -12.98
N ASP A 306 2.46 7.31 -12.72
CA ASP A 306 1.55 8.16 -13.49
C ASP A 306 0.70 9.06 -12.60
N MET A 307 0.89 10.37 -12.75
CA MET A 307 0.12 11.46 -12.12
C MET A 307 -0.35 12.48 -13.17
N LYS A 308 -0.43 12.07 -14.44
CA LYS A 308 -0.91 12.93 -15.52
C LYS A 308 -2.31 13.45 -15.17
N ASP A 309 -2.52 14.75 -15.38
CA ASP A 309 -3.80 15.43 -15.12
C ASP A 309 -4.35 15.29 -13.68
N MET A 310 -3.55 14.85 -12.68
CA MET A 310 -4.06 14.47 -11.35
C MET A 310 -4.90 15.56 -10.67
N PHE A 311 -4.51 16.82 -10.77
CA PHE A 311 -5.24 17.99 -10.24
C PHE A 311 -5.66 18.96 -11.36
N ASN A 312 -5.77 18.47 -12.60
CA ASN A 312 -6.15 19.29 -13.73
C ASN A 312 -7.55 19.89 -13.48
N HIS A 313 -7.69 21.20 -13.54
CA HIS A 313 -8.92 21.93 -13.18
C HIS A 313 -9.46 21.67 -11.75
N ALA A 314 -8.66 21.16 -10.82
CA ALA A 314 -8.98 21.12 -9.38
C ALA A 314 -8.79 22.52 -8.76
N ALA A 315 -9.70 23.44 -9.10
CA ALA A 315 -9.48 24.88 -8.94
C ALA A 315 -9.07 25.29 -7.52
N SER A 316 -9.64 24.68 -6.47
CA SER A 316 -9.41 25.07 -5.08
C SER A 316 -8.16 24.47 -4.44
N PHE A 317 -7.50 23.51 -5.08
CA PHE A 317 -6.39 22.76 -4.46
C PHE A 317 -5.16 23.66 -4.26
N ASN A 318 -4.71 23.80 -3.01
CA ASN A 318 -3.51 24.59 -2.66
C ASN A 318 -2.75 24.03 -1.45
N GLN A 319 -2.73 22.71 -1.29
CA GLN A 319 -2.08 22.07 -0.15
C GLN A 319 -0.59 21.86 -0.40
N ASP A 320 0.20 21.91 0.66
CA ASP A 320 1.65 21.68 0.57
C ASP A 320 1.93 20.20 0.28
N ILE A 321 2.48 19.97 -0.91
CA ILE A 321 2.96 18.68 -1.42
C ILE A 321 4.41 18.81 -1.91
N THR A 322 5.11 19.86 -1.51
CA THR A 322 6.49 20.12 -1.94
C THR A 322 7.47 19.04 -1.47
N SER A 323 7.08 18.27 -0.43
CA SER A 323 7.83 17.15 0.13
C SER A 323 7.70 15.83 -0.66
N TRP A 324 6.82 15.74 -1.65
CA TRP A 324 6.67 14.53 -2.45
C TRP A 324 7.92 14.23 -3.28
N ASP A 325 8.42 12.99 -3.21
CA ASP A 325 9.48 12.50 -4.11
C ASP A 325 8.86 12.00 -5.42
N VAL A 326 8.86 12.87 -6.43
CA VAL A 326 8.33 12.55 -7.76
C VAL A 326 9.39 11.99 -8.72
N SER A 327 10.60 11.66 -8.24
CA SER A 327 11.71 11.21 -9.10
C SER A 327 11.43 9.92 -9.88
N ARG A 328 10.49 9.10 -9.39
CA ARG A 328 10.03 7.85 -10.03
C ARG A 328 8.80 8.06 -10.93
N VAL A 329 8.14 9.22 -10.86
CA VAL A 329 6.97 9.53 -11.68
C VAL A 329 7.40 9.78 -13.12
N ILE A 330 6.78 9.06 -14.05
CA ILE A 330 7.05 9.17 -15.48
C ILE A 330 6.16 10.23 -16.10
N TYR A 331 4.87 10.28 -15.75
CA TYR A 331 3.91 11.17 -16.38
C TYR A 331 3.35 12.20 -15.37
N LEU A 332 3.69 13.46 -15.57
CA LEU A 332 3.30 14.65 -14.78
C LEU A 332 2.68 15.76 -15.65
N SER A 333 2.46 15.49 -16.95
CA SER A 333 1.93 16.50 -17.87
C SER A 333 0.58 17.01 -17.36
N GLN A 334 0.37 18.33 -17.45
CA GLN A 334 -0.89 19.00 -17.13
C GLN A 334 -1.43 18.79 -15.70
N MET A 335 -0.60 18.32 -14.77
CA MET A 335 -1.00 17.95 -13.41
C MET A 335 -1.80 19.05 -12.69
N PHE A 336 -1.42 20.32 -12.84
CA PHE A 336 -2.08 21.48 -12.22
C PHE A 336 -2.59 22.49 -13.27
N ASP A 337 -2.72 22.10 -14.53
CA ASP A 337 -3.30 22.99 -15.53
C ASP A 337 -4.77 23.31 -15.16
N GLY A 338 -5.09 24.59 -15.02
CA GLY A 338 -6.38 25.04 -14.53
C GLY A 338 -6.63 24.92 -13.01
N ALA A 339 -5.66 24.47 -12.21
CA ALA A 339 -5.73 24.50 -10.74
C ALA A 339 -5.41 25.92 -10.22
N THR A 340 -6.35 26.84 -10.39
CA THR A 340 -6.11 28.29 -10.30
C THR A 340 -5.65 28.81 -8.93
N TYR A 341 -5.89 28.07 -7.84
CA TYR A 341 -5.39 28.42 -6.50
C TYR A 341 -4.10 27.72 -6.09
N PHE A 342 -3.55 26.82 -6.92
CA PHE A 342 -2.30 26.14 -6.59
C PHE A 342 -1.12 27.10 -6.77
N TYR A 343 -0.46 27.50 -5.67
CA TYR A 343 0.70 28.42 -5.68
C TYR A 343 1.91 27.88 -4.88
N GLN A 344 2.04 26.55 -4.78
CA GLN A 344 3.17 25.92 -4.10
C GLN A 344 4.44 25.99 -4.96
N ASN A 345 5.60 26.09 -4.31
CA ASN A 345 6.89 26.07 -4.99
C ASN A 345 7.36 24.62 -5.18
N ILE A 346 7.13 24.07 -6.37
CA ILE A 346 7.52 22.70 -6.74
C ILE A 346 8.84 22.65 -7.52
N SER A 347 9.62 23.74 -7.57
CA SER A 347 10.89 23.78 -8.32
C SER A 347 11.92 22.76 -7.82
N GLY A 348 11.78 22.28 -6.59
CA GLY A 348 12.62 21.24 -5.99
C GLY A 348 12.34 19.81 -6.48
N TRP A 349 11.24 19.58 -7.20
CA TRP A 349 10.92 18.26 -7.72
C TRP A 349 11.88 17.82 -8.82
N ILE A 350 12.36 16.59 -8.74
CA ILE A 350 13.20 15.96 -9.77
C ILE A 350 12.27 15.25 -10.76
N THR A 351 12.28 15.65 -12.03
CA THR A 351 11.39 15.08 -13.06
C THR A 351 12.18 14.58 -14.27
N ARG A 352 11.52 13.82 -15.17
CA ARG A 352 12.11 13.42 -16.46
C ARG A 352 12.25 14.56 -17.47
N GLY A 353 11.61 15.72 -17.24
CA GLY A 353 11.63 16.86 -18.15
C GLY A 353 10.87 16.65 -19.48
N GLY A 354 10.79 17.70 -20.30
CA GLY A 354 10.18 17.68 -21.63
C GLY A 354 8.69 17.33 -21.61
N ASN A 355 8.27 16.47 -22.54
CA ASN A 355 6.86 16.08 -22.71
C ASN A 355 6.27 15.39 -21.47
N TYR A 356 7.11 14.82 -20.60
CA TYR A 356 6.69 14.11 -19.39
C TYR A 356 6.10 15.03 -18.32
N CYS A 357 6.44 16.32 -18.32
CA CYS A 357 5.88 17.33 -17.43
C CYS A 357 5.41 18.57 -18.20
N PHE A 358 5.02 18.38 -19.46
CA PHE A 358 4.51 19.45 -20.31
C PHE A 358 3.30 20.12 -19.68
N ARG A 359 3.33 21.45 -19.60
CA ARG A 359 2.27 22.28 -19.00
C ARG A 359 1.89 21.82 -17.59
N ILE A 360 2.86 21.39 -16.78
CA ILE A 360 2.60 20.90 -15.40
C ILE A 360 1.80 21.90 -14.56
N ALA A 361 2.09 23.20 -14.64
CA ALA A 361 1.38 24.27 -13.93
C ALA A 361 1.56 25.63 -14.65
N PRO A 362 0.86 25.88 -15.77
CA PRO A 362 1.14 27.02 -16.66
C PRO A 362 0.91 28.41 -16.03
N HIS A 363 0.16 28.48 -14.93
CA HIS A 363 -0.11 29.72 -14.20
C HIS A 363 0.94 30.05 -13.14
N LEU A 364 1.82 29.11 -12.79
CA LEU A 364 2.91 29.36 -11.84
C LEU A 364 4.04 30.17 -12.50
N PRO A 365 4.76 31.00 -11.73
CA PRO A 365 6.03 31.56 -12.20
C PRO A 365 7.00 30.43 -12.56
N ASP A 366 7.81 30.60 -13.61
CA ASP A 366 8.81 29.59 -14.02
C ASP A 366 9.77 29.20 -12.87
N SER A 367 10.05 30.12 -11.93
CA SER A 367 10.87 29.86 -10.74
C SER A 367 10.26 28.88 -9.74
N TYR A 368 8.97 28.56 -9.88
CA TYR A 368 8.24 27.61 -9.01
C TYR A 368 8.05 26.25 -9.68
N ILE A 369 8.47 26.10 -10.94
CA ILE A 369 8.29 24.90 -11.75
C ILE A 369 9.62 24.11 -11.80
N PRO A 370 9.59 22.76 -11.87
CA PRO A 370 10.80 21.96 -12.00
C PRO A 370 11.60 22.31 -13.25
N SER A 371 12.93 22.30 -13.13
CA SER A 371 13.80 22.52 -14.29
C SER A 371 13.54 21.49 -15.39
N GLY A 372 13.47 21.94 -16.64
CA GLY A 372 13.26 21.06 -17.80
C GLY A 372 11.79 20.78 -18.14
N CYS A 373 10.83 21.30 -17.37
CA CYS A 373 9.40 21.23 -17.71
C CYS A 373 8.98 22.44 -18.56
N PRO A 374 8.50 22.24 -19.80
CA PRO A 374 8.06 23.33 -20.64
C PRO A 374 6.72 23.91 -20.16
N SER A 375 6.64 25.24 -20.09
CA SER A 375 5.46 25.99 -19.66
C SER A 375 4.40 26.18 -20.76
N PHE A 376 4.76 26.01 -22.03
CA PHE A 376 3.89 26.23 -23.20
C PHE A 376 3.93 25.09 -24.21
#